data_AF-A0A060CFG5-F1
#
_entry.id   AF-A0A060CFG5-F1
#
_cell.length_a   1.000
_cell.length_b   1.000
_cell.length_c   1.000
_cell.angle_alpha   90.00
_cell.angle_beta   90.00
_cell.angle_gamma   90.00
#
_symmetry.space_group_name_H-M   'P 1'
#
loop_
_entity.id
_entity.type
_entity.pdbx_description
1 polymer ?
#
loop_
_entity_poly.entity_id
_entity_poly.type
_entity_poly.pdbx_seq_one_letter_code
_entity_poly.pdbx_strand_id
1 'polypeptide(L)'
;MAPFADADVGGTVGKMIIPVAGKGLSLGESLYRRYEAWLRRVENRSGCTVSADGALQALRRELYQPIPERVNDDFYINTCAPVAGKRVVYVDQATVLDCGVDEAERQFSRRQRVTVGGLISLAARRELLDPLRHGLYAIALISHKLVRRLAPVLLLPLLLVNFWLLD
;
A
#
# COMPACT_ATOMS: atom_id res chain seq x y z
N MET A 1 20.81 6.60 -7.35
CA MET A 1 20.53 8.06 -7.32
C MET A 1 19.65 8.56 -8.49
N ALA A 2 19.43 7.79 -9.56
CA ALA A 2 18.70 8.24 -10.75
C ALA A 2 17.27 8.80 -10.52
N PRO A 3 16.40 8.24 -9.65
CA PRO A 3 15.02 8.75 -9.53
C PRO A 3 14.93 10.15 -8.90
N PHE A 4 15.83 10.48 -7.96
CA PHE A 4 15.85 11.79 -7.29
C PHE A 4 16.55 12.87 -8.11
N ALA A 5 17.06 12.55 -9.30
CA ALA A 5 17.49 13.57 -10.26
C ALA A 5 16.28 14.39 -10.78
N ASP A 6 15.10 13.78 -10.81
CA ASP A 6 13.84 14.47 -11.10
C ASP A 6 13.35 15.22 -9.84
N ALA A 7 13.19 16.54 -9.98
CA ALA A 7 12.72 17.41 -8.91
C ALA A 7 11.28 17.11 -8.47
N ASP A 8 10.47 16.47 -9.32
CA ASP A 8 9.09 16.10 -9.02
C ASP A 8 8.96 14.75 -8.32
N VAL A 9 10.04 13.98 -8.21
CA VAL A 9 10.08 12.75 -7.42
C VAL A 9 10.40 13.10 -5.97
N GLY A 10 9.40 13.02 -5.09
CA GLY A 10 9.55 13.30 -3.67
C GLY A 10 9.93 12.06 -2.85
N GLY A 11 9.56 10.87 -3.33
CA GLY A 11 9.84 9.61 -2.65
C GLY A 11 10.04 8.45 -3.62
N THR A 12 10.68 7.39 -3.13
CA THR A 12 10.90 6.15 -3.88
C THR A 12 10.63 4.95 -3.00
N VAL A 13 10.20 3.86 -3.63
CA VAL A 13 9.91 2.59 -2.98
C VAL A 13 10.62 1.48 -3.74
N GLY A 14 11.23 0.55 -3.02
CA GLY A 14 11.84 -0.65 -3.57
C GLY A 14 10.91 -1.86 -3.61
N LYS A 15 11.44 -2.95 -4.15
CA LYS A 15 10.83 -4.26 -4.25
C LYS A 15 11.21 -5.13 -3.07
N MET A 16 10.22 -5.66 -2.37
CA MET A 16 10.45 -6.70 -1.36
C MET A 16 10.29 -8.09 -1.99
N ILE A 17 11.25 -8.97 -1.76
CA ILE A 17 11.20 -10.38 -2.15
C ILE A 17 11.35 -11.24 -0.90
N ILE A 18 10.55 -12.29 -0.81
CA ILE A 18 10.67 -13.29 0.25
C ILE A 18 11.13 -14.59 -0.41
N PRO A 19 12.44 -14.91 -0.36
CA PRO A 19 13.02 -16.02 -1.11
C PRO A 19 12.62 -17.39 -0.52
N VAL A 20 12.40 -17.46 0.79
CA VAL A 20 11.93 -18.68 1.46
C VAL A 20 10.55 -18.39 2.04
N ALA A 21 9.54 -18.98 1.40
CA ALA A 21 8.21 -19.07 1.97
C ALA A 21 8.28 -19.94 3.23
N GLY A 22 7.98 -19.39 4.41
CA GLY A 22 7.88 -20.19 5.64
C GLY A 22 6.90 -21.35 5.45
N LYS A 23 7.02 -22.42 6.25
CA LYS A 23 6.21 -23.67 6.10
C LYS A 23 4.69 -23.43 6.15
N GLY A 24 4.24 -22.26 6.60
CA GLY A 24 2.83 -21.84 6.65
C GLY A 24 2.31 -21.04 5.45
N LEU A 25 3.09 -20.86 4.36
CA LEU A 25 2.62 -20.09 3.20
C LEU A 25 1.56 -20.88 2.42
N SER A 26 0.29 -20.61 2.71
CA SER A 26 -0.86 -21.12 1.97
C SER A 26 -0.83 -20.64 0.50
N LEU A 27 -1.37 -21.43 -0.43
CA LEU A 27 -1.58 -21.07 -1.83
C LEU A 27 -2.18 -19.66 -1.97
N GLY A 28 -3.10 -19.28 -1.08
CA GLY A 28 -3.73 -17.97 -1.06
C GLY A 28 -2.76 -16.80 -0.83
N GLU A 29 -1.73 -16.99 -0.02
CA GLU A 29 -0.72 -15.96 0.22
C GLU A 29 0.16 -15.73 -1.02
N SER A 30 0.51 -16.81 -1.73
CA SER A 30 1.27 -16.71 -2.98
C SER A 30 0.49 -15.96 -4.07
N LEU A 31 -0.81 -16.24 -4.21
CA LEU A 31 -1.70 -15.56 -5.14
C LEU A 31 -1.89 -14.09 -4.77
N TYR A 32 -2.11 -13.81 -3.49
CA TYR A 32 -2.23 -12.44 -2.99
C TYR A 32 -0.97 -11.61 -3.28
N ARG A 33 0.22 -12.17 -3.06
CA ARG A 33 1.49 -11.50 -3.37
C ARG A 33 1.68 -11.23 -4.86
N ARG A 34 1.31 -12.20 -5.72
CA ARG A 34 1.34 -12.00 -7.19
C ARG A 34 0.41 -10.87 -7.62
N TYR A 35 -0.80 -10.82 -7.03
CA TYR A 35 -1.76 -9.75 -7.27
C TYR A 35 -1.23 -8.38 -6.84
N GLU A 36 -0.70 -8.28 -5.62
CA GLU A 36 -0.04 -7.06 -5.09
C GLU A 36 1.10 -6.57 -5.98
N ALA A 37 1.98 -7.49 -6.41
CA ALA A 37 3.09 -7.16 -7.29
C ALA A 37 2.63 -6.70 -8.68
N TRP A 38 1.52 -7.23 -9.19
CA TRP A 38 0.92 -6.74 -10.44
C TRP A 38 0.32 -5.35 -10.25
N LEU A 39 -0.43 -5.14 -9.17
CA LEU A 39 -1.09 -3.87 -8.89
C LEU A 39 -0.08 -2.72 -8.71
N ARG A 40 1.03 -2.95 -8.00
CA ARG A 40 2.12 -1.96 -7.86
C ARG A 40 2.76 -1.59 -9.19
N ARG A 41 2.92 -2.55 -10.10
CA ARG A 41 3.44 -2.28 -11.45
C ARG A 41 2.47 -1.42 -12.26
N VAL A 42 1.16 -1.65 -12.12
CA VAL A 42 0.14 -0.81 -12.75
C VAL A 42 0.17 0.60 -12.16
N GLU A 43 0.15 0.74 -10.84
CA GLU A 43 0.19 2.04 -10.15
C GLU A 43 1.44 2.86 -10.53
N ASN A 44 2.60 2.20 -10.63
CA ASN A 44 3.83 2.86 -11.05
C ASN A 44 3.75 3.35 -12.50
N ARG A 45 3.18 2.55 -13.41
CA ARG A 45 2.99 2.95 -14.81
C ARG A 45 2.01 4.11 -14.97
N SER A 46 1.00 4.20 -14.12
CA SER A 46 0.06 5.32 -14.09
C SER A 46 0.57 6.52 -13.29
N GLY A 47 1.77 6.46 -12.71
CA GLY A 47 2.36 7.55 -11.94
C GLY A 47 1.68 7.82 -10.59
N CYS A 48 0.86 6.88 -10.11
CA CYS A 48 0.12 6.98 -8.86
C CYS A 48 0.50 5.85 -7.89
N THR A 49 1.79 5.61 -7.70
CA THR A 49 2.30 4.62 -6.75
C THR A 49 1.81 4.94 -5.33
N VAL A 50 0.84 4.17 -4.83
CA VAL A 50 0.28 4.37 -3.48
C VAL A 50 0.78 3.30 -2.52
N SER A 51 0.95 2.07 -3.01
CA SER A 51 1.38 0.96 -2.18
C SER A 51 2.89 0.82 -2.16
N ALA A 52 3.46 1.19 -1.00
CA ALA A 52 4.83 0.90 -0.63
C ALA A 52 4.94 -0.34 0.25
N ASP A 53 5.98 -1.15 0.07
CA ASP A 53 6.43 -2.08 1.11
C ASP A 53 7.39 -1.29 1.97
N GLY A 54 7.08 -1.14 3.27
CA GLY A 54 7.93 -0.39 4.21
C GLY A 54 9.35 -0.94 4.38
N ALA A 55 9.65 -2.08 3.75
CA ALA A 55 10.96 -2.73 3.81
C ALA A 55 12.06 -1.94 3.07
N LEU A 56 11.71 -1.14 2.06
CA LEU A 56 12.69 -0.27 1.39
C LEU A 56 12.02 0.97 0.80
N GLN A 57 12.22 2.12 1.43
CA GLN A 57 11.71 3.41 0.96
C GLN A 57 12.72 4.53 1.22
N ALA A 58 12.64 5.59 0.42
CA ALA A 58 13.38 6.82 0.63
C ALA A 58 12.48 8.03 0.34
N LEU A 59 12.67 9.11 1.11
CA LEU A 59 11.93 10.35 0.99
C LEU A 59 12.93 11.51 0.96
N ARG A 60 12.64 12.55 0.18
CA ARG A 60 13.34 13.84 0.27
C ARG A 60 13.21 14.41 1.69
N ARG A 61 14.32 14.84 2.27
CA ARG A 61 14.40 15.26 3.68
C ARG A 61 13.46 16.42 3.98
N GLU A 62 13.37 17.37 3.05
CA GLU A 62 12.52 18.56 3.12
C GLU A 62 11.02 18.25 3.13
N LEU A 63 10.61 17.05 2.70
CA LEU A 63 9.22 16.62 2.70
C LEU A 63 8.83 15.89 3.99
N TYR A 64 9.79 15.58 4.86
CA TYR A 64 9.52 14.83 6.08
C TYR A 64 8.57 15.58 7.01
N GLN A 65 7.62 14.84 7.59
CA GLN A 65 6.69 15.32 8.61
C GLN A 65 6.79 14.38 9.82
N PRO A 66 6.74 14.92 11.06
CA PRO A 66 6.70 14.10 12.27
C PRO A 66 5.55 13.10 12.21
N ILE A 67 5.83 11.85 12.58
CA ILE A 67 4.89 10.75 12.47
C ILE A 67 3.94 10.76 13.68
N PRO A 68 2.61 10.85 13.47
CA PRO A 68 1.63 10.78 14.55
C PRO A 68 1.63 9.42 15.24
N GLU A 69 1.13 9.35 16.47
CA GLU A 69 1.00 8.07 17.16
C GLU A 69 0.02 7.13 16.45
N ARG A 70 0.27 5.81 16.56
CA ARG A 70 -0.64 4.73 16.12
C ARG A 70 -0.91 4.63 14.62
N VAL A 71 -0.21 5.43 13.79
CA VAL A 71 -0.19 5.24 12.33
C VAL A 71 0.82 4.17 11.94
N ASN A 72 0.78 3.76 10.68
CA ASN A 72 1.85 2.98 10.08
C ASN A 72 2.88 3.97 9.51
N ASP A 73 4.07 3.98 10.10
CA ASP A 73 5.16 4.90 9.77
C ASP A 73 5.54 4.85 8.28
N ASP A 74 5.59 3.65 7.71
CA ASP A 74 5.94 3.43 6.30
C ASP A 74 4.98 4.17 5.34
N PHE A 75 3.67 3.98 5.55
CA PHE A 75 2.63 4.68 4.81
C PHE A 75 2.65 6.17 5.07
N TYR A 76 2.84 6.60 6.33
CA TYR A 76 2.85 8.02 6.67
C TYR A 76 4.01 8.77 6.02
N ILE A 77 5.21 8.19 6.04
CA ILE A 77 6.40 8.72 5.36
C ILE A 77 6.19 8.73 3.85
N ASN A 78 5.69 7.63 3.28
CA ASN A 78 5.49 7.54 1.83
C ASN A 78 4.48 8.59 1.31
N THR A 79 3.44 8.87 2.11
CA THR A 79 2.40 9.86 1.77
C THR A 79 2.84 11.31 1.94
N CYS A 80 3.97 11.60 2.59
CA CYS A 80 4.50 12.96 2.67
C CYS A 80 4.78 13.58 1.29
N ALA A 81 5.29 12.78 0.35
CA ALA A 81 5.55 13.25 -1.02
C ALA A 81 4.28 13.72 -1.75
N PRO A 82 3.21 12.91 -1.87
CA PRO A 82 1.98 13.33 -2.55
C PRO A 82 1.21 14.43 -1.82
N VAL A 83 1.36 14.55 -0.49
CA VAL A 83 0.84 15.73 0.25
C VAL A 83 1.50 17.02 -0.24
N ALA A 84 2.80 16.98 -0.52
CA ALA A 84 3.55 18.09 -1.09
C ALA A 84 3.41 18.22 -2.62
N GLY A 85 2.48 17.48 -3.25
CA GLY A 85 2.29 17.48 -4.71
C GLY A 85 3.41 16.79 -5.49
N LYS A 86 4.28 16.02 -4.82
CA LYS A 86 5.39 15.28 -5.43
C LYS A 86 5.02 13.82 -5.65
N ARG A 87 5.62 13.19 -6.65
CA ARG A 87 5.35 11.80 -7.02
C ARG A 87 6.21 10.83 -6.23
N VAL A 88 5.67 9.62 -6.06
CA VAL A 88 6.39 8.46 -5.54
C VAL A 88 6.66 7.50 -6.69
N VAL A 89 7.91 7.06 -6.83
CA VAL A 89 8.33 6.14 -7.90
C VAL A 89 8.73 4.79 -7.35
N TYR A 90 8.22 3.73 -7.97
CA TYR A 90 8.65 2.37 -7.68
C TYR A 90 9.92 2.02 -8.48
N VAL A 91 10.94 1.52 -7.79
CA VAL A 91 12.26 1.22 -8.35
C VAL A 91 12.51 -0.28 -8.28
N ASP A 92 12.25 -1.00 -9.38
CA ASP A 92 12.35 -2.47 -9.43
C ASP A 92 13.78 -2.98 -9.15
N GLN A 93 14.80 -2.17 -9.45
CA GLN A 93 16.22 -2.50 -9.17
C GLN A 93 16.57 -2.39 -7.68
N ALA A 94 15.81 -1.63 -6.89
CA ALA A 94 16.03 -1.49 -5.46
C ALA A 94 15.33 -2.64 -4.75
N THR A 95 16.03 -3.76 -4.54
CA THR A 95 15.44 -4.99 -3.97
C THR A 95 15.90 -5.23 -2.54
N VAL A 96 14.97 -5.62 -1.67
CA VAL A 96 15.21 -6.07 -0.30
C VAL A 96 14.68 -7.49 -0.09
N LEU A 97 15.42 -8.29 0.66
CA LEU A 97 15.03 -9.66 1.04
C LEU A 97 14.43 -9.65 2.44
N ASP A 98 13.25 -10.22 2.60
CA ASP A 98 12.59 -10.39 3.90
C ASP A 98 12.44 -11.88 4.25
N CYS A 99 12.49 -12.18 5.54
CA CYS A 99 12.36 -13.52 6.09
C CYS A 99 10.90 -13.71 6.54
N GLY A 100 10.23 -14.76 6.05
CA GLY A 100 8.85 -15.06 6.47
C GLY A 100 8.73 -15.25 7.99
N VAL A 101 7.56 -14.93 8.57
CA VAL A 101 7.28 -15.21 10.00
C VAL A 101 6.61 -16.58 10.09
N ASP A 102 7.18 -17.48 10.90
CA ASP A 102 6.80 -18.90 10.95
C ASP A 102 5.59 -19.21 11.86
N GLU A 103 5.17 -18.29 12.74
CA GLU A 103 4.10 -18.55 13.71
C GLU A 103 2.77 -17.87 13.35
N ALA A 104 1.70 -18.66 13.25
CA ALA A 104 0.36 -18.20 12.82
C ALA A 104 -0.26 -17.16 13.77
N GLU A 105 -0.08 -17.29 15.08
CA GLU A 105 -0.61 -16.35 16.06
C GLU A 105 0.09 -14.98 15.96
N ARG A 106 1.42 -14.96 15.84
CA ARG A 106 2.19 -13.73 15.60
C ARG A 106 1.81 -13.08 14.27
N GLN A 107 1.50 -13.88 13.24
CA GLN A 107 1.00 -13.39 11.96
C GLN A 107 -0.36 -12.72 12.10
N PHE A 108 -1.28 -13.27 12.88
CA PHE A 108 -2.60 -12.67 13.11
C PHE A 108 -2.49 -11.33 13.83
N SER A 109 -1.77 -11.27 14.96
CA SER A 109 -1.58 -10.01 15.71
C SER A 109 -0.87 -8.95 14.87
N ARG A 110 0.14 -9.35 14.06
CA ARG A 110 0.80 -8.46 13.10
C ARG A 110 -0.20 -7.91 12.08
N ARG A 111 -1.03 -8.76 11.47
CA ARG A 111 -2.04 -8.35 10.49
C ARG A 111 -3.09 -7.41 11.08
N GLN A 112 -3.54 -7.68 12.30
CA GLN A 112 -4.48 -6.81 13.00
C GLN A 112 -3.88 -5.42 13.21
N ARG A 113 -2.66 -5.34 13.76
CA ARG A 113 -1.95 -4.07 13.98
C ARG A 113 -1.75 -3.29 12.67
N VAL A 114 -1.26 -3.96 11.62
CA VAL A 114 -1.03 -3.33 10.31
C VAL A 114 -2.33 -2.82 9.68
N THR A 115 -3.43 -3.56 9.85
CA THR A 115 -4.74 -3.18 9.31
C THR A 115 -5.30 -1.97 10.04
N VAL A 116 -5.31 -1.99 11.38
CA VAL A 116 -5.80 -0.88 12.20
C VAL A 116 -4.95 0.37 12.00
N GLY A 117 -3.62 0.25 12.12
CA GLY A 117 -2.71 1.36 11.87
C GLY A 117 -2.84 1.90 10.44
N GLY A 118 -3.08 1.03 9.46
CA GLY A 118 -3.32 1.42 8.07
C GLY A 118 -4.65 2.15 7.83
N LEU A 119 -5.67 1.98 8.68
CA LEU A 119 -6.91 2.75 8.64
C LEU A 119 -6.73 4.10 9.35
N ILE A 120 -6.07 4.11 10.51
CA ILE A 120 -5.73 5.35 11.24
C ILE A 120 -4.87 6.25 10.35
N SER A 121 -3.89 5.68 9.65
CA SER A 121 -3.03 6.44 8.72
C SER A 121 -3.82 7.03 7.56
N LEU A 122 -4.80 6.30 7.04
CA LEU A 122 -5.66 6.77 5.95
C LEU A 122 -6.53 7.94 6.42
N ALA A 123 -7.08 7.86 7.65
CA ALA A 123 -7.83 8.94 8.27
C ALA A 123 -6.95 10.17 8.52
N ALA A 124 -5.71 9.97 8.99
CA ALA A 124 -4.73 11.04 9.17
C ALA A 124 -4.32 11.72 7.85
N ARG A 125 -4.41 11.00 6.73
CA ARG A 125 -4.12 11.48 5.36
C ARG A 125 -5.38 11.66 4.51
N ARG A 126 -6.52 11.98 5.13
CA ARG A 126 -7.82 12.14 4.44
C ARG A 126 -7.80 13.15 3.28
N GLU A 127 -6.92 14.15 3.33
CA GLU A 127 -6.74 15.12 2.25
C GLU A 127 -6.37 14.48 0.91
N LEU A 128 -5.60 13.38 0.95
CA LEU A 128 -5.18 12.62 -0.23
C LEU A 128 -6.32 11.84 -0.88
N LEU A 129 -7.48 11.78 -0.22
CA LEU A 129 -8.68 11.10 -0.74
C LEU A 129 -9.53 12.01 -1.64
N ASP A 130 -9.18 13.29 -1.79
CA ASP A 130 -9.88 14.22 -2.66
C ASP A 130 -9.41 14.06 -4.13
N PRO A 131 -10.25 13.51 -5.04
CA PRO A 131 -9.87 13.32 -6.44
C PRO A 131 -9.73 14.64 -7.20
N LEU A 132 -10.37 15.71 -6.74
CA LEU A 132 -10.25 17.03 -7.37
C LEU A 132 -8.86 17.64 -7.14
N ARG A 133 -8.21 17.27 -6.03
CA ARG A 133 -6.86 17.76 -5.68
C ARG A 133 -5.75 16.83 -6.12
N HIS A 134 -5.94 15.53 -6.00
CA HIS A 134 -4.89 14.53 -6.22
C HIS A 134 -5.15 13.59 -7.41
N GLY A 135 -6.24 13.78 -8.15
CA GLY A 135 -6.53 13.08 -9.40
C GLY A 135 -6.48 11.55 -9.28
N LEU A 136 -5.70 10.91 -10.16
CA LEU A 136 -5.53 9.46 -10.19
C LEU A 136 -4.91 8.89 -8.90
N TYR A 137 -4.14 9.68 -8.16
CA TYR A 137 -3.56 9.23 -6.89
C TYR A 137 -4.64 8.98 -5.84
N ALA A 138 -5.62 9.88 -5.71
CA ALA A 138 -6.74 9.70 -4.79
C ALA A 138 -7.56 8.46 -5.15
N ILE A 139 -7.83 8.25 -6.44
CA ILE A 139 -8.59 7.09 -6.94
C ILE A 139 -7.85 5.79 -6.62
N ALA A 140 -6.53 5.74 -6.91
CA ALA A 140 -5.70 4.58 -6.58
C ALA A 140 -5.67 4.32 -5.07
N LEU A 141 -5.55 5.38 -4.26
CA LEU A 141 -5.52 5.28 -2.80
C LEU A 141 -6.84 4.75 -2.24
N ILE A 142 -7.97 5.28 -2.69
CA ILE A 142 -9.30 4.81 -2.30
C ILE A 142 -9.49 3.35 -2.70
N SER A 143 -9.21 2.99 -3.95
CA SER A 143 -9.39 1.62 -4.44
C SER A 143 -8.49 0.62 -3.69
N HIS A 144 -7.20 0.91 -3.61
CA HIS A 144 -6.20 -0.05 -3.12
C HIS A 144 -6.12 -0.12 -1.58
N LYS A 145 -6.39 0.97 -0.86
CA LYS A 145 -6.30 1.02 0.62
C LYS A 145 -7.65 1.05 1.33
N LEU A 146 -8.73 1.54 0.72
CA LEU A 146 -10.05 1.61 1.35
C LEU A 146 -10.98 0.50 0.85
N VAL A 147 -11.32 0.50 -0.44
CA VAL A 147 -12.31 -0.44 -1.02
C VAL A 147 -11.89 -1.88 -0.81
N ARG A 148 -10.62 -2.20 -1.01
CA ARG A 148 -10.10 -3.55 -0.77
C ARG A 148 -10.32 -4.06 0.66
N ARG A 149 -10.26 -3.19 1.66
CA ARG A 149 -10.51 -3.57 3.07
C ARG A 149 -12.00 -3.75 3.34
N LEU A 150 -12.85 -3.02 2.61
CA LEU A 150 -14.30 -3.13 2.68
C LEU A 150 -14.87 -4.24 1.79
N ALA A 151 -14.08 -4.81 0.87
CA ALA A 151 -14.52 -5.82 -0.07
C ALA A 151 -15.32 -6.98 0.58
N PRO A 152 -14.89 -7.58 1.71
CA PRO A 152 -15.68 -8.64 2.35
C PRO A 152 -17.09 -8.18 2.76
N VAL A 153 -17.22 -6.94 3.22
CA VAL A 153 -18.51 -6.34 3.61
C VAL A 153 -19.33 -5.99 2.38
N LEU A 154 -18.71 -5.48 1.32
CA LEU A 154 -19.37 -5.11 0.06
C LEU A 154 -19.82 -6.33 -0.76
N LEU A 155 -19.16 -7.48 -0.60
CA LEU A 155 -19.50 -8.72 -1.30
C LEU A 155 -20.74 -9.41 -0.71
N LEU A 156 -21.06 -9.20 0.57
CA LEU A 156 -22.27 -9.75 1.21
C LEU A 156 -23.58 -9.27 0.56
N PRO A 157 -23.85 -7.96 0.42
CA PRO A 157 -25.05 -7.49 -0.27
C PRO A 157 -25.02 -7.83 -1.76
N LEU A 158 -23.85 -7.86 -2.40
CA LEU A 158 -23.73 -8.29 -3.80
C LEU A 158 -24.20 -9.74 -3.98
N LEU A 159 -23.85 -10.62 -3.05
CA LEU A 159 -24.32 -12.00 -3.05
C LEU A 159 -25.85 -12.08 -2.90
N LEU A 160 -26.42 -11.28 -1.99
CA LEU A 160 -27.87 -11.21 -1.79
C LEU A 160 -28.61 -10.70 -3.04
N VAL A 161 -28.06 -9.68 -3.72
CA VAL A 161 -28.59 -9.17 -4.99
C VAL A 161 -28.51 -10.24 -6.09
N ASN A 162 -27.45 -11.05 -6.10
CA ASN A 162 -27.31 -12.13 -7.08
C ASN A 162 -28.41 -13.19 -6.91
N PHE A 163 -28.75 -13.55 -5.67
CA PHE A 163 -29.90 -14.43 -5.39
C PHE A 163 -31.21 -13.84 -5.89
N TRP A 164 -31.41 -12.53 -5.73
CA TRP A 164 -32.64 -11.87 -6.20
C TRP A 164 -32.72 -11.72 -7.73
N LEU A 165 -31.60 -11.90 -8.44
CA LEU A 165 -31.55 -11.89 -9.90
C LEU A 165 -31.75 -13.29 -10.51
N LEU A 166 -31.74 -14.34 -9.69
CA LEU A 166 -31.97 -15.73 -10.08
C LEU A 166 -33.45 -16.14 -9.98
N ASP A 167 -34.27 -15.30 -9.34
CA ASP A 167 -35.74 -15.35 -9.37
C ASP A 167 -36.30 -14.56 -10.56
#